data_AF-A0A923GN89-F1
#
_entry.id   AF-A0A923GN89-F1
#
_cell.length_a   1.000
_cell.length_b   1.000
_cell.length_c   1.000
_cell.angle_alpha   90.00
_cell.angle_beta   90.00
_cell.angle_gamma   90.00
#
_symmetry.space_group_name_H-M   'P 1'
#
loop_
_entity.id
_entity.type
_entity.pdbx_description
1 polymer ?
#
loop_
_entity_poly.entity_id
_entity_poly.type
_entity_poly.pdbx_seq_one_letter_code
_entity_poly.pdbx_strand_id
1 'polypeptide(L)'
;MTSLIVVGAIALFVLITVFKGVRIVPQGEEWIVERLGRYHSTLKPGLNIVIPYMDVVAYRLPTKDIILDVQEQEIITRDNAVIVANALCFAKVVDPQKASYGVQNFSFAVTSLTMTSLRAIVGAMDLDEALSSREQIKARLREAMSEQTEDWGVTVRSVEIQDIKPSQNMQLAMERQAAAERERKADVTRAEGAKQAAILEAEARLQAARLDAEAQVSLAEASAQAISLVKQAVGNETVPAMYLLGERYVGAMENLASSDNAKVVVLPADLQETVRGLMGRNKA
;
A
#
# COMPACT_ATOMS: atom_id res chain seq x y z
N MET A 1 -37.51 28.38 79.37
CA MET A 1 -36.70 28.89 78.24
C MET A 1 -35.46 28.06 77.98
N THR A 2 -34.67 27.71 78.99
CA THR A 2 -33.44 26.91 78.86
C THR A 2 -33.67 25.52 78.25
N SER A 3 -34.71 24.79 78.66
CA SER A 3 -35.08 23.49 78.08
C SER A 3 -35.42 23.57 76.59
N LEU A 4 -36.12 24.63 76.17
CA LEU A 4 -36.50 24.84 74.76
C LEU A 4 -35.28 25.15 73.88
N ILE A 5 -34.31 25.90 74.42
CA ILE A 5 -33.04 26.21 73.74
C ILE A 5 -32.20 24.94 73.56
N VAL A 6 -32.11 24.09 74.59
CA VAL A 6 -31.36 22.83 74.52
C VAL A 6 -31.98 21.87 73.50
N VAL A 7 -33.31 21.72 73.50
CA VAL A 7 -34.01 20.89 72.52
C VAL A 7 -33.82 21.43 71.10
N GLY A 8 -33.89 22.76 70.91
CA GLY A 8 -33.63 23.40 69.62
C GLY A 8 -32.20 23.18 69.13
N ALA A 9 -31.20 23.27 70.01
CA ALA A 9 -29.80 23.04 69.67
C ALA A 9 -29.51 21.57 69.27
N ILE A 10 -30.11 20.60 69.98
CA ILE A 10 -29.99 19.17 69.63
C ILE A 10 -30.66 18.89 68.29
N ALA A 11 -31.87 19.43 68.06
CA ALA A 11 -32.56 19.26 66.79
C ALA A 11 -31.75 19.85 65.62
N LEU A 12 -31.15 21.02 65.80
CA LEU A 12 -30.26 21.64 64.81
C LEU A 12 -29.01 20.80 64.56
N PHE A 13 -28.39 20.26 65.61
CA PHE A 13 -27.21 19.40 65.51
C PHE A 13 -27.51 18.11 64.74
N VAL A 14 -28.64 17.45 65.04
CA VAL A 14 -29.09 16.25 64.32
C VAL A 14 -29.33 16.59 62.85
N LEU A 15 -30.01 17.70 62.57
CA LEU A 15 -30.29 18.14 61.20
C LEU A 15 -29.00 18.40 60.40
N ILE A 16 -28.03 19.13 60.97
CA ILE A 16 -26.72 19.36 60.34
C ILE A 16 -25.98 18.04 60.08
N THR A 17 -26.05 17.10 61.02
CA THR A 17 -25.42 15.78 60.92
C THR A 17 -26.03 14.97 59.77
N VAL A 18 -27.36 14.95 59.67
CA VAL A 18 -28.05 14.26 58.57
C VAL A 18 -27.69 14.90 57.21
N PHE A 19 -27.73 16.22 57.10
CA PHE A 19 -27.36 16.92 55.86
C PHE A 19 -25.90 16.69 55.45
N LYS A 20 -24.97 16.64 56.40
CA LYS A 20 -23.56 16.34 56.13
C LYS A 20 -23.30 14.87 55.79
N GLY A 21 -24.16 13.96 56.25
CA GLY A 21 -24.05 12.53 55.96
C GLY A 21 -24.52 12.15 54.56
N VAL A 22 -25.37 12.94 53.93
CA VAL A 22 -25.82 12.68 52.56
C VAL A 22 -24.74 13.10 51.55
N ARG A 23 -24.22 12.13 50.81
CA ARG A 23 -23.26 12.32 49.72
C ARG A 23 -23.85 11.80 48.41
N ILE A 24 -23.81 12.63 47.37
CA ILE A 24 -24.27 12.27 46.03
C ILE A 24 -23.03 11.99 45.19
N VAL A 25 -22.90 10.75 44.72
CA VAL A 25 -21.80 10.33 43.84
C VAL A 25 -22.25 10.49 42.38
N PRO A 26 -21.51 11.24 41.54
CA PRO A 26 -21.82 11.38 40.12
C PRO A 26 -21.83 10.04 39.37
N GLN A 27 -22.57 9.99 38.26
CA GLN A 27 -22.54 8.84 37.37
C GLN A 27 -21.16 8.70 36.70
N GLY A 28 -20.61 7.48 36.74
CA GLY A 28 -19.30 7.16 36.18
C GLY A 28 -18.11 7.47 37.09
N GLU A 29 -18.35 7.72 38.38
CA GLU A 29 -17.33 7.73 39.41
C GLU A 29 -17.70 6.76 40.55
N GLU A 30 -16.69 6.23 41.20
CA GLU A 30 -16.82 5.52 42.48
C GLU A 30 -15.89 6.18 43.51
N TRP A 31 -16.41 6.39 44.71
CA TRP A 31 -15.70 7.09 45.77
C TRP A 31 -15.36 6.13 46.90
N ILE A 32 -14.13 6.16 47.37
CA ILE A 32 -13.68 5.30 48.47
C ILE A 32 -13.76 6.07 49.77
N VAL A 33 -14.39 5.42 50.76
CA VAL A 33 -14.55 5.95 52.10
C VAL A 33 -13.66 5.20 53.06
N GLU A 34 -12.90 5.98 53.83
CA GLU A 34 -12.13 5.51 54.96
C GLU A 34 -12.84 5.90 56.26
N ARG A 35 -12.87 4.97 57.23
CA ARG A 35 -13.29 5.24 58.60
C ARG A 35 -12.08 5.11 59.51
N LEU A 36 -11.71 6.19 60.20
CA LEU A 36 -10.57 6.22 61.11
C LEU A 36 -9.26 5.70 60.46
N GLY A 37 -9.05 6.01 59.18
CA GLY A 37 -7.85 5.61 58.42
C GLY A 37 -7.84 4.16 57.92
N ARG A 38 -8.95 3.42 58.01
CA ARG A 38 -9.11 2.10 57.36
C ARG A 38 -10.19 2.15 56.30
N TYR A 39 -10.01 1.37 55.24
CA TYR A 39 -11.05 1.16 54.23
C TYR A 39 -12.35 0.66 54.88
N HIS A 40 -13.47 1.32 54.56
CA HIS A 40 -14.79 0.94 55.04
C HIS A 40 -15.69 0.48 53.89
N SER A 41 -15.86 1.31 52.86
CA SER A 41 -16.79 1.02 51.76
C SER A 41 -16.51 1.85 50.52
N THR A 42 -16.85 1.31 49.35
CA THR A 42 -16.91 2.03 48.08
C THR A 42 -18.33 2.51 47.80
N LEU A 43 -18.48 3.82 47.60
CA LEU A 43 -19.75 4.46 47.25
C LEU A 43 -19.95 4.39 45.74
N LYS A 44 -21.06 3.76 45.34
CA LYS A 44 -21.50 3.66 43.94
C LYS A 44 -22.26 4.93 43.50
N PRO A 45 -22.41 5.18 42.19
CA PRO A 45 -23.19 6.30 41.70
C PRO A 45 -24.60 6.38 42.31
N GLY A 46 -25.00 7.57 42.77
CA GLY A 46 -26.28 7.81 43.40
C GLY A 46 -26.18 8.36 44.82
N LEU A 47 -27.29 8.25 45.56
CA LEU A 47 -27.42 8.74 46.93
C LEU A 47 -26.77 7.76 47.91
N ASN A 48 -25.75 8.23 48.62
CA ASN A 48 -25.06 7.46 49.65
C ASN A 48 -25.13 8.19 50.98
N ILE A 49 -25.20 7.43 52.07
CA ILE A 49 -25.20 7.95 53.44
C ILE A 49 -23.89 7.54 54.10
N VAL A 50 -23.11 8.51 54.51
CA VAL A 50 -21.87 8.33 55.27
C VAL A 50 -22.02 8.94 56.65
N ILE A 51 -21.29 8.41 57.64
CA ILE A 51 -21.31 8.98 58.98
C ILE A 51 -20.41 10.22 58.98
N PRO A 52 -20.97 11.44 59.06
CA PRO A 52 -20.14 12.64 59.09
C PRO A 52 -19.18 12.56 60.29
N TYR A 53 -18.01 13.18 60.16
CA TYR A 53 -16.92 13.21 61.16
C TYR A 53 -16.07 11.93 61.29
N MET A 54 -16.64 10.74 61.11
CA MET A 54 -15.85 9.49 61.13
C MET A 54 -15.42 9.03 59.73
N ASP A 55 -16.28 9.24 58.74
CA ASP A 55 -16.08 8.78 57.38
C ASP A 55 -15.48 9.91 56.51
N VAL A 56 -14.35 9.64 55.87
CA VAL A 56 -13.65 10.55 54.97
C VAL A 56 -13.60 9.94 53.58
N VAL A 57 -13.95 10.71 52.55
CA VAL A 57 -13.78 10.30 51.15
C VAL A 57 -12.31 10.49 50.77
N ALA A 58 -11.56 9.39 50.68
CA ALA A 58 -10.13 9.41 50.44
C ALA A 58 -9.78 9.48 48.94
N TYR A 59 -10.48 8.68 48.12
CA TYR A 59 -10.21 8.58 46.67
C TYR A 59 -11.49 8.71 45.86
N ARG A 60 -11.36 9.27 44.66
CA ARG A 60 -12.43 9.34 43.64
C ARG A 60 -11.88 8.79 42.35
N LEU A 61 -12.48 7.72 41.86
CA LEU A 61 -11.99 6.99 40.70
C LEU A 61 -13.04 7.00 39.59
N PRO A 62 -12.65 7.30 38.35
CA PRO A 62 -13.55 7.19 37.22
C PRO A 62 -13.81 5.71 36.88
N THR A 63 -15.07 5.36 36.68
CA THR A 63 -15.50 4.05 36.15
C THR A 63 -15.49 4.03 34.61
N LYS A 64 -15.28 5.19 33.98
CA LYS A 64 -15.17 5.34 32.53
C LYS A 64 -13.81 4.83 32.05
N ASP A 65 -13.73 4.50 30.76
CA ASP A 65 -12.45 4.20 30.16
C ASP A 65 -11.57 5.46 30.18
N ILE A 66 -10.33 5.30 30.60
CA ILE A 66 -9.32 6.33 30.57
C ILE A 66 -8.26 5.98 29.53
N ILE A 67 -7.71 7.01 28.92
CA ILE A 67 -6.61 6.89 27.96
C ILE A 67 -5.33 7.21 28.71
N LEU A 68 -4.39 6.27 28.68
CA LEU A 68 -3.08 6.40 29.28
C LEU A 68 -2.05 6.46 28.17
N ASP A 69 -1.40 7.62 28.04
CA ASP A 69 -0.41 7.87 27.01
C ASP A 69 0.95 7.27 27.41
N VAL A 70 1.50 6.44 26.52
CA VAL A 70 2.81 5.83 26.69
C VAL A 70 3.82 6.61 25.86
N GLN A 71 4.73 7.28 26.56
CA GLN A 71 5.74 8.14 25.96
C GLN A 71 6.61 7.40 24.93
N GLU A 72 7.10 8.13 23.93
CA GLU A 72 8.03 7.61 22.92
C GLU A 72 9.29 7.05 23.58
N GLN A 73 9.72 5.86 23.12
CA GLN A 73 10.95 5.22 23.57
C GLN A 73 11.80 4.74 22.41
N GLU A 74 13.11 4.91 22.53
CA GLU A 74 14.10 4.28 21.67
C GLU A 74 14.31 2.83 22.11
N ILE A 75 14.11 1.90 21.16
CA ILE A 75 14.21 0.47 21.35
C ILE A 75 15.15 -0.07 20.26
N ILE A 76 16.07 -0.95 20.67
CA ILE A 76 16.94 -1.67 19.75
C ILE A 76 16.26 -3.02 19.46
N THR A 77 16.00 -3.30 18.19
CA THR A 77 15.43 -4.56 17.71
C THR A 77 16.47 -5.68 17.71
N ARG A 78 16.03 -6.92 17.49
CA ARG A 78 16.90 -8.11 17.47
C ARG A 78 18.00 -8.05 16.41
N ASP A 79 17.70 -7.43 15.27
CA ASP A 79 18.62 -7.17 14.15
C ASP A 79 19.43 -5.88 14.31
N ASN A 80 19.50 -5.34 15.53
CA ASN A 80 20.31 -4.17 15.90
C ASN A 80 19.91 -2.88 15.17
N ALA A 81 18.63 -2.76 14.76
CA ALA A 81 18.07 -1.51 14.29
C ALA A 81 17.52 -0.69 15.46
N VAL A 82 17.67 0.63 15.38
CA VAL A 82 17.12 1.55 16.39
C VAL A 82 15.79 2.08 15.90
N ILE A 83 14.72 1.81 16.64
CA ILE A 83 13.36 2.27 16.36
C ILE A 83 12.79 3.07 17.54
N VAL A 84 11.88 3.97 17.23
CA VAL A 84 11.10 4.74 18.19
C VAL A 84 9.67 4.25 18.15
N ALA A 85 9.13 3.85 19.29
CA ALA A 85 7.75 3.40 19.41
C ALA A 85 7.01 4.09 20.56
N ASN A 86 5.73 4.35 20.35
CA ASN A 86 4.78 4.82 21.36
C ASN A 86 3.42 4.13 21.22
N ALA A 87 2.62 4.21 22.27
CA ALA A 87 1.32 3.54 22.33
C ALA A 87 0.33 4.30 23.21
N LEU A 88 -0.95 4.00 23.05
CA LEU A 88 -2.03 4.44 23.92
C LEU A 88 -2.65 3.22 24.59
N CYS A 89 -2.78 3.26 25.91
CA CYS A 89 -3.42 2.20 26.67
C CYS A 89 -4.82 2.66 27.11
N PHE A 90 -5.86 1.93 26.69
CA PHE A 90 -7.22 2.11 27.16
C PHE A 90 -7.43 1.24 28.39
N ALA A 91 -7.56 1.86 29.56
CA ALA A 91 -7.72 1.18 30.83
C ALA A 91 -9.02 1.58 31.51
N LYS A 92 -9.56 0.68 32.32
CA LYS A 92 -10.73 0.95 33.17
C LYS A 92 -10.49 0.41 34.57
N VAL A 93 -10.85 1.22 35.56
CA VAL A 93 -10.86 0.78 36.96
C VAL A 93 -12.08 -0.11 37.17
N VAL A 94 -11.83 -1.37 37.54
CA VAL A 94 -12.89 -2.36 37.81
C VAL A 94 -13.06 -2.56 39.32
N ASP A 95 -11.95 -2.58 40.05
CA ASP A 95 -11.95 -2.65 41.51
C ASP A 95 -11.29 -1.38 42.09
N PRO A 96 -12.09 -0.39 42.54
CA PRO A 96 -11.57 0.85 43.10
C PRO A 96 -10.71 0.63 44.35
N GLN A 97 -11.04 -0.38 45.16
CA GLN A 97 -10.31 -0.67 46.39
C GLN A 97 -8.87 -1.11 46.05
N LYS A 98 -8.73 -2.09 45.16
CA LYS A 98 -7.41 -2.51 44.67
C LYS A 98 -6.68 -1.38 43.94
N ALA A 99 -7.38 -0.58 43.14
CA ALA A 99 -6.76 0.54 42.42
C ALA A 99 -6.24 1.66 43.32
N SER A 100 -6.82 1.85 44.51
CA SER A 100 -6.38 2.92 45.43
C SER A 100 -5.33 2.47 46.42
N TYR A 101 -5.34 1.20 46.84
CA TYR A 101 -4.42 0.69 47.85
C TYR A 101 -3.38 -0.30 47.31
N GLY A 102 -3.60 -0.88 46.14
CA GLY A 102 -2.68 -1.82 45.50
C GLY A 102 -1.46 -1.14 44.88
N VAL A 103 -1.62 0.11 44.42
CA VAL A 103 -0.52 0.91 43.85
C VAL A 103 -0.75 2.40 44.09
N GLN A 104 0.33 3.16 44.33
CA GLN A 104 0.24 4.60 44.61
C GLN A 104 -0.38 5.39 43.45
N ASN A 105 0.03 5.07 42.22
CA ASN A 105 -0.50 5.68 41.01
C ASN A 105 -0.63 4.62 39.92
N PHE A 106 -1.85 4.10 39.75
CA PHE A 106 -2.11 3.06 38.76
C PHE A 106 -1.90 3.56 37.32
N SER A 107 -2.13 4.85 37.03
CA SER A 107 -1.90 5.41 35.70
C SER A 107 -0.42 5.37 35.34
N PHE A 108 0.45 5.73 36.28
CA PHE A 108 1.90 5.64 36.11
C PHE A 108 2.38 4.18 36.08
N ALA A 109 1.83 3.30 36.91
CA ALA A 109 2.21 1.90 36.94
C ALA A 109 1.85 1.17 35.64
N VAL A 110 0.62 1.38 35.13
CA VAL A 110 0.17 0.81 33.86
C VAL A 110 0.99 1.32 32.70
N THR A 111 1.23 2.63 32.59
CA THR A 111 2.08 3.20 31.52
C THR A 111 3.51 2.67 31.60
N SER A 112 4.09 2.57 32.80
CA SER A 112 5.44 2.02 33.01
C SER A 112 5.53 0.53 32.65
N LEU A 113 4.50 -0.24 32.96
CA LEU A 113 4.40 -1.63 32.56
C LEU A 113 4.28 -1.73 31.03
N THR A 114 3.43 -0.92 30.38
CA THR A 114 3.33 -0.89 28.93
C THR A 114 4.67 -0.53 28.28
N MET A 115 5.38 0.47 28.80
CA MET A 115 6.73 0.85 28.33
C MET A 115 7.70 -0.34 28.40
N THR A 116 7.73 -1.03 29.53
CA THR A 116 8.65 -2.16 29.75
C THR A 116 8.30 -3.35 28.86
N SER A 117 7.02 -3.70 28.75
CA SER A 117 6.55 -4.79 27.89
C SER A 117 6.70 -4.47 26.41
N LEU A 118 6.45 -3.22 25.99
CA LEU A 118 6.66 -2.78 24.61
C LEU A 118 8.14 -2.91 24.24
N ARG A 119 9.05 -2.44 25.09
CA ARG A 119 10.49 -2.59 24.90
C ARG A 119 10.90 -4.06 24.78
N ALA A 120 10.39 -4.94 25.64
CA ALA A 120 10.73 -6.35 25.63
C ALA A 120 10.22 -7.07 24.36
N ILE A 121 8.97 -6.83 23.95
CA ILE A 121 8.36 -7.47 22.79
C ILE A 121 9.03 -6.99 21.50
N VAL A 122 9.16 -5.68 21.33
CA VAL A 122 9.75 -5.07 20.14
C VAL A 122 11.25 -5.38 20.05
N GLY A 123 11.97 -5.41 21.18
CA GLY A 123 13.38 -5.78 21.20
C GLY A 123 13.65 -7.25 20.83
N ALA A 124 12.64 -8.12 20.93
CA ALA A 124 12.75 -9.52 20.51
C ALA A 124 12.39 -9.75 19.03
N MET A 125 11.88 -8.72 18.34
CA MET A 125 11.46 -8.77 16.93
C MET A 125 12.54 -8.14 16.04
N ASP A 126 12.56 -8.53 14.76
CA ASP A 126 13.37 -7.84 13.75
C ASP A 126 12.66 -6.54 13.31
N LEU A 127 13.40 -5.61 12.68
CA LEU A 127 12.87 -4.32 12.21
C LEU A 127 11.60 -4.48 11.34
N ASP A 128 11.66 -5.35 10.35
CA ASP A 128 10.55 -5.56 9.41
C ASP A 128 9.32 -6.13 10.12
N GLU A 129 9.52 -7.08 11.04
CA GLU A 129 8.43 -7.69 11.81
C GLU A 129 7.77 -6.66 12.74
N ALA A 130 8.57 -5.82 13.38
CA ALA A 130 8.06 -4.74 14.23
C ALA A 130 7.23 -3.72 13.44
N LEU A 131 7.61 -3.42 12.20
CA LEU A 131 6.90 -2.49 11.33
C LEU A 131 5.63 -3.10 10.72
N SER A 132 5.63 -4.40 10.39
CA SER A 132 4.51 -5.07 9.72
C SER A 132 3.47 -5.66 10.68
N SER A 133 3.89 -6.14 11.85
CA SER A 133 3.08 -7.03 12.69
C SER A 133 2.46 -6.32 13.91
N ARG A 134 1.86 -5.15 13.69
CA ARG A 134 1.23 -4.34 14.75
C ARG A 134 0.18 -5.11 15.57
N GLU A 135 -0.65 -5.93 14.92
CA GLU A 135 -1.67 -6.74 15.62
C GLU A 135 -1.06 -7.79 16.56
N GLN A 136 0.06 -8.39 16.16
CA GLN A 136 0.75 -9.38 16.99
C GLN A 136 1.37 -8.74 18.24
N ILE A 137 1.95 -7.54 18.08
CA ILE A 137 2.47 -6.76 19.21
C ILE A 137 1.33 -6.39 20.17
N LYS A 138 0.17 -5.94 19.65
CA LYS A 138 -1.02 -5.63 20.47
C LYS A 138 -1.51 -6.83 21.27
N ALA A 139 -1.57 -8.01 20.65
CA ALA A 139 -1.99 -9.24 21.32
C ALA A 139 -1.03 -9.62 22.47
N ARG A 140 0.28 -9.63 22.21
CA ARG A 140 1.30 -9.94 23.23
C ARG A 140 1.35 -8.91 24.36
N LEU A 141 1.17 -7.63 24.05
CA LEU A 141 1.09 -6.56 25.06
C LEU A 141 -0.11 -6.76 25.98
N ARG A 142 -1.28 -7.03 25.42
CA ARG A 142 -2.49 -7.29 26.21
C ARG A 142 -2.30 -8.48 27.15
N GLU A 143 -1.73 -9.57 26.64
CA GLU A 143 -1.45 -10.77 27.43
C GLU A 143 -0.47 -10.49 28.57
N ALA A 144 0.69 -9.89 28.27
CA ALA A 144 1.72 -9.57 29.25
C ALA A 144 1.25 -8.58 30.34
N MET A 145 0.31 -7.69 30.01
CA MET A 145 -0.23 -6.72 30.95
C MET A 145 -1.38 -7.27 31.81
N SER A 146 -2.13 -8.26 31.33
CA SER A 146 -3.36 -8.70 31.99
C SER A 146 -3.11 -9.25 33.40
N GLU A 147 -2.02 -9.98 33.59
CA GLU A 147 -1.68 -10.60 34.88
C GLU A 147 -1.39 -9.56 35.96
N GLN A 148 -0.52 -8.58 35.67
CA GLN A 148 -0.10 -7.57 36.65
C GLN A 148 -1.14 -6.47 36.88
N THR A 149 -1.95 -6.15 35.88
CA THR A 149 -2.96 -5.09 36.01
C THR A 149 -4.16 -5.51 36.84
N GLU A 150 -4.45 -6.82 36.92
CA GLU A 150 -5.50 -7.37 37.77
C GLU A 150 -5.21 -7.17 39.27
N ASP A 151 -3.94 -7.28 39.69
CA ASP A 151 -3.51 -7.00 41.06
C ASP A 151 -3.76 -5.53 41.46
N TRP A 152 -3.70 -4.62 40.49
CA TRP A 152 -3.99 -3.20 40.68
C TRP A 152 -5.48 -2.86 40.51
N GLY A 153 -6.36 -3.84 40.28
CA GLY A 153 -7.81 -3.58 40.09
C GLY A 153 -8.15 -2.80 38.82
N VAL A 154 -7.24 -2.81 37.84
CA VAL A 154 -7.39 -2.12 36.55
C VAL A 154 -7.42 -3.16 35.44
N THR A 155 -8.38 -3.05 34.53
CA THR A 155 -8.42 -3.89 33.34
C THR A 155 -8.00 -3.09 32.13
N VAL A 156 -6.99 -3.59 31.40
CA VAL A 156 -6.58 -3.05 30.10
C VAL A 156 -7.54 -3.55 29.03
N ARG A 157 -8.33 -2.64 28.44
CA ARG A 157 -9.27 -2.98 27.37
C ARG A 157 -8.57 -3.15 26.04
N SER A 158 -7.63 -2.28 25.71
CA SER A 158 -6.84 -2.37 24.48
C SER A 158 -5.57 -1.53 24.62
N VAL A 159 -4.55 -1.94 23.88
CA VAL A 159 -3.34 -1.15 23.67
C VAL A 159 -3.30 -0.85 22.18
N GLU A 160 -3.26 0.43 21.82
CA GLU A 160 -3.15 0.87 20.43
C GLU A 160 -1.75 1.39 20.17
N ILE A 161 -1.09 0.86 19.15
CA ILE A 161 0.24 1.31 18.77
C ILE A 161 0.05 2.57 17.93
N GLN A 162 0.57 3.69 18.40
CA GLN A 162 0.45 4.96 17.69
C GLN A 162 1.42 4.95 16.50
N ASP A 163 2.72 4.98 16.78
CA ASP A 163 3.76 4.95 15.76
C ASP A 163 4.88 3.96 16.12
N ILE A 164 5.42 3.33 15.08
CA ILE A 164 6.71 2.62 15.11
C ILE A 164 7.49 3.14 13.91
N LYS A 165 8.56 3.90 14.19
CA LYS A 165 9.37 4.55 13.16
C LYS A 165 10.85 4.26 13.41
N PRO A 166 11.67 3.98 12.38
CA PRO A 166 13.11 3.92 12.55
C PRO A 166 13.66 5.26 13.07
N SER A 167 14.80 5.22 13.75
CA SER A 167 15.55 6.44 14.08
C SER A 167 15.91 7.21 12.81
N GLN A 168 16.10 8.53 12.91
CA GLN A 168 16.40 9.38 11.75
C GLN A 168 17.64 8.91 10.97
N ASN A 169 18.68 8.45 11.69
CA ASN A 169 19.90 7.94 11.07
C ASN A 169 19.64 6.63 10.30
N MET A 170 18.82 5.72 10.88
CA MET A 170 18.46 4.47 10.22
C MET A 170 17.58 4.71 9.00
N GLN A 171 16.60 5.61 9.11
CA GLN A 171 15.71 5.98 8.02
C GLN A 171 16.50 6.51 6.81
N LEU A 172 17.46 7.43 7.05
CA LEU A 172 18.32 7.95 5.98
C LEU A 172 19.17 6.85 5.32
N ALA A 173 19.67 5.89 6.10
CA ALA A 173 20.43 4.76 5.56
C ALA A 173 19.54 3.83 4.72
N MET A 174 18.33 3.52 5.20
CA MET A 174 17.34 2.72 4.46
C MET A 174 16.90 3.41 3.17
N GLU A 175 16.67 4.72 3.20
CA GLU A 175 16.31 5.49 2.01
C GLU A 175 17.41 5.44 0.94
N ARG A 176 18.68 5.60 1.36
CA ARG A 176 19.84 5.47 0.46
C ARG A 176 19.96 4.05 -0.10
N GLN A 177 19.79 3.02 0.74
CA GLN A 177 19.85 1.63 0.32
C GLN A 177 18.70 1.28 -0.63
N ALA A 178 17.48 1.72 -0.32
CA ALA A 178 16.30 1.49 -1.15
C ALA A 178 16.40 2.23 -2.49
N ALA A 179 16.97 3.44 -2.51
CA ALA A 179 17.24 4.15 -3.76
C ALA A 179 18.24 3.39 -4.63
N ALA A 180 19.36 2.94 -4.06
CA ALA A 180 20.38 2.17 -4.79
C ALA A 180 19.83 0.82 -5.31
N GLU A 181 19.05 0.09 -4.50
CA GLU A 181 18.46 -1.18 -4.93
C GLU A 181 17.36 -0.98 -5.98
N ARG A 182 16.56 0.09 -5.88
CA ARG A 182 15.59 0.46 -6.91
C ARG A 182 16.27 0.82 -8.23
N GLU A 183 17.37 1.56 -8.18
CA GLU A 183 18.17 1.91 -9.36
C GLU A 183 18.76 0.66 -10.01
N ARG A 184 19.42 -0.20 -9.22
CA ARG A 184 19.93 -1.49 -9.68
C ARG A 184 18.85 -2.34 -10.34
N LYS A 185 17.68 -2.44 -9.71
CA LYS A 185 16.55 -3.21 -10.26
C LYS A 185 16.03 -2.59 -11.55
N ALA A 186 15.91 -1.26 -11.63
CA ALA A 186 15.50 -0.57 -12.84
C ALA A 186 16.48 -0.81 -14.00
N ASP A 187 17.78 -0.83 -13.73
CA ASP A 187 18.81 -1.10 -14.74
C ASP A 187 18.77 -2.54 -15.25
N VAL A 188 18.59 -3.52 -14.36
CA VAL A 188 18.40 -4.92 -14.75
C VAL A 188 17.15 -5.07 -15.62
N THR A 189 16.03 -4.50 -15.19
CA THR A 189 14.78 -4.55 -15.97
C THR A 189 14.93 -3.84 -17.32
N ARG A 190 15.66 -2.73 -17.40
CA ARG A 190 15.93 -2.04 -18.68
C ARG A 190 16.82 -2.87 -19.61
N ALA A 191 17.85 -3.52 -19.06
CA ALA A 191 18.73 -4.40 -19.82
C ALA A 191 18.00 -5.64 -20.34
N GLU A 192 17.16 -6.26 -19.52
CA GLU A 192 16.29 -7.38 -19.92
C GLU A 192 15.29 -6.94 -21.01
N GLY A 193 14.66 -5.78 -20.85
CA GLY A 193 13.77 -5.21 -21.86
C GLY A 193 14.48 -4.95 -23.19
N ALA A 194 15.70 -4.39 -23.16
CA ALA A 194 16.50 -4.14 -24.37
C ALA A 194 16.93 -5.45 -25.06
N LYS A 195 17.33 -6.47 -24.29
CA LYS A 195 17.64 -7.80 -24.82
C LYS A 195 16.42 -8.42 -25.48
N GLN A 196 15.27 -8.38 -24.81
CA GLN A 196 14.03 -8.95 -25.34
C GLN A 196 13.58 -8.22 -26.61
N ALA A 197 13.67 -6.89 -26.64
CA ALA A 197 13.38 -6.09 -27.82
C ALA A 197 14.30 -6.46 -29.01
N ALA A 198 15.61 -6.62 -28.76
CA ALA A 198 16.55 -7.01 -29.81
C ALA A 198 16.28 -8.42 -30.37
N ILE A 199 15.88 -9.38 -29.52
CA ILE A 199 15.49 -10.74 -29.94
C ILE A 199 14.23 -10.66 -30.81
N LEU A 200 13.19 -9.97 -30.34
CA LEU A 200 11.93 -9.81 -31.08
C LEU A 200 12.15 -9.12 -32.43
N GLU A 201 13.03 -8.12 -32.50
CA GLU A 201 13.38 -7.45 -33.75
C GLU A 201 14.12 -8.39 -34.72
N ALA A 202 15.07 -9.19 -34.22
CA ALA A 202 15.78 -10.17 -35.03
C ALA A 202 14.85 -11.26 -35.57
N GLU A 203 13.93 -11.77 -34.74
CA GLU A 203 12.90 -12.73 -35.14
C GLU A 203 11.95 -12.12 -36.19
N ALA A 204 11.50 -10.88 -35.98
CA ALA A 204 10.66 -10.18 -36.94
C ALA A 204 11.36 -9.99 -38.30
N ARG A 205 12.64 -9.62 -38.30
CA ARG A 205 13.45 -9.50 -39.53
C ARG A 205 13.62 -10.84 -40.25
N LEU A 206 13.91 -11.91 -39.51
CA LEU A 206 14.01 -13.25 -40.07
C LEU A 206 12.69 -13.69 -40.72
N GLN A 207 11.58 -13.45 -40.01
CA GLN A 207 10.25 -13.80 -40.50
C GLN A 207 9.86 -12.99 -41.74
N ALA A 208 10.14 -11.68 -41.76
CA ALA A 208 9.93 -10.83 -42.93
C ALA A 208 10.75 -11.32 -44.14
N ALA A 209 12.05 -11.58 -43.96
CA ALA A 209 12.91 -12.08 -45.03
C ALA A 209 12.45 -13.45 -45.59
N ARG A 210 11.90 -14.30 -44.72
CA ARG A 210 11.33 -15.59 -45.12
C ARG A 210 10.06 -15.42 -45.94
N LEU A 211 9.15 -14.56 -45.50
CA LEU A 211 7.92 -14.25 -46.24
C LEU A 211 8.23 -13.64 -47.62
N ASP A 212 9.23 -12.76 -47.70
CA ASP A 212 9.67 -12.17 -48.97
C ASP A 212 10.25 -13.23 -49.92
N ALA A 213 11.08 -14.15 -49.40
CA ALA A 213 11.63 -15.24 -50.19
C ALA A 213 10.52 -16.20 -50.70
N GLU A 214 9.56 -16.55 -49.83
CA GLU A 214 8.39 -17.36 -50.21
C GLU A 214 7.54 -16.66 -51.27
N ALA A 215 7.34 -15.34 -51.16
CA ALA A 215 6.65 -14.54 -52.16
C ALA A 215 7.39 -14.55 -53.51
N GLN A 216 8.73 -14.44 -53.52
CA GLN A 216 9.53 -14.51 -54.75
C GLN A 216 9.44 -15.87 -55.43
N VAL A 217 9.52 -16.96 -54.66
CA VAL A 217 9.35 -18.33 -55.19
C VAL A 217 7.96 -18.49 -55.79
N SER A 218 6.91 -18.06 -55.07
CA SER A 218 5.53 -18.11 -55.56
C SER A 218 5.33 -17.31 -56.84
N LEU A 219 5.90 -16.10 -56.94
CA LEU A 219 5.87 -15.28 -58.17
C LEU A 219 6.61 -15.96 -59.34
N ALA A 220 7.75 -16.60 -59.08
CA ALA A 220 8.51 -17.32 -60.10
C ALA A 220 7.75 -18.56 -60.60
N GLU A 221 7.13 -19.32 -59.70
CA GLU A 221 6.28 -20.47 -60.03
C GLU A 221 5.04 -20.04 -60.83
N ALA A 222 4.36 -18.98 -60.41
CA ALA A 222 3.22 -18.41 -61.11
C ALA A 222 3.63 -17.95 -62.53
N SER A 223 4.79 -17.31 -62.66
CA SER A 223 5.34 -16.90 -63.96
C SER A 223 5.66 -18.12 -64.85
N ALA A 224 6.28 -19.16 -64.29
CA ALA A 224 6.58 -20.38 -65.02
C ALA A 224 5.30 -21.10 -65.49
N GLN A 225 4.27 -21.17 -64.64
CA GLN A 225 2.96 -21.71 -65.00
C GLN A 225 2.30 -20.88 -66.10
N ALA A 226 2.31 -19.55 -66.00
CA ALA A 226 1.77 -18.67 -67.03
C ALA A 226 2.47 -18.89 -68.39
N ILE A 227 3.81 -18.97 -68.41
CA ILE A 227 4.59 -19.27 -69.62
C ILE A 227 4.23 -20.66 -70.17
N SER A 228 4.08 -21.67 -69.30
CA SER A 228 3.70 -23.02 -69.71
C SER A 228 2.29 -23.08 -70.32
N LEU A 229 1.31 -22.38 -69.71
CA LEU A 229 -0.06 -22.30 -70.22
C LEU A 229 -0.09 -21.60 -71.58
N VAL A 230 0.64 -20.49 -71.75
CA VAL A 230 0.78 -19.80 -73.05
C VAL A 230 1.45 -20.72 -74.08
N LYS A 231 2.52 -21.42 -73.71
CA LYS A 231 3.19 -22.40 -74.60
C LYS A 231 2.26 -23.52 -75.05
N GLN A 232 1.43 -24.05 -74.14
CA GLN A 232 0.47 -25.12 -74.44
C GLN A 232 -0.70 -24.63 -75.31
N ALA A 233 -1.18 -23.40 -75.08
CA ALA A 233 -2.28 -22.81 -75.84
C ALA A 233 -1.88 -22.40 -77.28
N VAL A 234 -0.59 -22.14 -77.55
CA VAL A 234 -0.15 -21.56 -78.84
C VAL A 234 0.76 -22.47 -79.70
N GLY A 235 1.30 -23.57 -79.17
CA GLY A 235 2.10 -24.51 -79.99
C GLY A 235 3.44 -23.95 -80.50
N ASN A 236 4.15 -24.72 -81.33
CA ASN A 236 5.56 -24.53 -81.75
C ASN A 236 5.84 -23.35 -82.71
N GLU A 237 5.10 -22.25 -82.66
CA GLU A 237 5.38 -21.06 -83.48
C GLU A 237 5.93 -19.91 -82.64
N THR A 238 6.89 -19.16 -83.18
CA THR A 238 7.70 -18.09 -82.54
C THR A 238 6.94 -16.82 -82.15
N VAL A 239 5.63 -16.76 -82.37
CA VAL A 239 4.78 -15.58 -82.16
C VAL A 239 4.56 -15.21 -80.67
N PRO A 240 4.45 -16.15 -79.70
CA PRO A 240 4.21 -15.84 -78.28
C PRO A 240 5.38 -15.14 -77.59
N ALA A 241 6.61 -15.47 -77.98
CA ALA A 241 7.80 -14.81 -77.44
C ALA A 241 7.82 -13.33 -77.84
N MET A 242 7.42 -13.01 -79.08
CA MET A 242 7.28 -11.63 -79.54
C MET A 242 6.13 -10.88 -78.84
N TYR A 243 5.00 -11.54 -78.56
CA TYR A 243 3.88 -10.93 -77.82
C TYR A 243 4.25 -10.62 -76.36
N LEU A 244 4.88 -11.57 -75.65
CA LEU A 244 5.37 -11.35 -74.28
C LEU A 244 6.48 -10.29 -74.20
N LEU A 245 7.35 -10.23 -75.21
CA LEU A 245 8.35 -9.17 -75.31
C LEU A 245 7.67 -7.81 -75.53
N GLY A 246 6.65 -7.77 -76.40
CA GLY A 246 5.84 -6.58 -76.67
C GLY A 246 5.10 -6.09 -75.42
N GLU A 247 4.45 -6.97 -74.67
CA GLU A 247 3.73 -6.62 -73.44
C GLU A 247 4.68 -6.09 -72.36
N ARG A 248 5.83 -6.75 -72.13
CA ARG A 248 6.87 -6.24 -71.22
C ARG A 248 7.48 -4.93 -71.69
N TYR A 249 7.64 -4.74 -73.00
CA TYR A 249 8.16 -3.50 -73.58
C TYR A 249 7.17 -2.34 -73.42
N VAL A 250 5.88 -2.58 -73.67
CA VAL A 250 4.81 -1.57 -73.47
C VAL A 250 4.66 -1.24 -71.99
N GLY A 251 4.66 -2.24 -71.10
CA GLY A 251 4.63 -2.00 -69.65
C GLY A 251 5.87 -1.27 -69.13
N ALA A 252 7.06 -1.56 -69.67
CA ALA A 252 8.28 -0.81 -69.36
C ALA A 252 8.20 0.63 -69.86
N MET A 253 7.62 0.88 -71.03
CA MET A 253 7.37 2.22 -71.57
C MET A 253 6.36 3.00 -70.72
N GLU A 254 5.29 2.36 -70.23
CA GLU A 254 4.30 2.97 -69.35
C GLU A 254 4.88 3.36 -67.98
N ASN A 255 5.70 2.48 -67.38
CA ASN A 255 6.43 2.77 -66.14
C ASN A 255 7.48 3.89 -66.32
N LEU A 256 8.09 3.97 -67.51
CA LEU A 256 9.03 5.04 -67.84
C LEU A 256 8.32 6.38 -68.08
N ALA A 257 7.11 6.36 -68.66
CA ALA A 257 6.29 7.54 -68.93
C ALA A 257 5.60 8.10 -67.67
N SER A 258 5.32 7.25 -66.67
CA SER A 258 4.68 7.64 -65.40
C SER A 258 5.67 8.05 -64.29
N SER A 259 6.98 7.95 -64.54
CA SER A 259 8.02 8.40 -63.61
C SER A 259 8.12 9.93 -63.59
N ASP A 260 8.20 10.52 -62.38
CA ASP A 260 8.21 11.98 -62.16
C ASP A 260 9.33 12.75 -62.91
N ASN A 261 10.33 12.05 -63.46
CA ASN A 261 11.49 12.61 -64.17
C ASN A 261 11.49 12.38 -65.70
N ALA A 262 10.36 11.93 -66.29
CA ALA A 262 10.26 11.57 -67.70
C ALA A 262 10.24 12.78 -68.66
N LYS A 263 11.40 13.42 -68.91
CA LYS A 263 11.55 14.48 -69.94
C LYS A 263 11.95 13.97 -71.33
N VAL A 264 12.19 12.67 -71.50
CA VAL A 264 12.67 12.07 -72.76
C VAL A 264 11.64 11.08 -73.29
N VAL A 265 10.89 11.49 -74.31
CA VAL A 265 10.02 10.60 -75.10
C VAL A 265 10.93 9.81 -76.05
N VAL A 266 11.16 8.52 -75.77
CA VAL A 266 11.87 7.62 -76.67
C VAL A 266 10.90 7.18 -77.77
N LEU A 267 10.98 7.83 -78.93
CA LEU A 267 10.25 7.41 -80.13
C LEU A 267 10.97 6.20 -80.75
N PRO A 268 10.28 5.05 -80.94
CA PRO A 268 10.90 3.84 -81.49
C PRO A 268 11.42 4.06 -82.91
N ALA A 269 12.57 3.48 -83.22
CA ALA A 269 13.28 3.61 -84.50
C ALA A 269 12.44 3.18 -85.72
N ASP A 270 11.44 2.32 -85.52
CA ASP A 270 10.64 1.72 -86.61
C ASP A 270 9.33 2.44 -86.93
N LEU A 271 8.99 3.55 -86.24
CA LEU A 271 7.86 4.38 -86.65
C LEU A 271 8.09 4.99 -88.05
N GLN A 272 9.34 5.29 -88.39
CA GLN A 272 9.67 5.85 -89.70
C GLN A 272 9.52 4.82 -90.83
N GLU A 273 9.90 3.55 -90.62
CA GLU A 273 9.72 2.51 -91.63
C GLU A 273 8.24 2.14 -91.82
N THR A 274 7.47 2.10 -90.74
CA THR A 274 6.04 1.75 -90.80
C THR A 274 5.21 2.82 -91.52
N VAL A 275 5.52 4.11 -91.32
CA VAL A 275 4.86 5.21 -92.03
C VAL A 275 5.29 5.28 -93.51
N ARG A 276 6.55 4.97 -93.82
CA ARG A 276 7.06 4.95 -95.20
C ARG A 276 6.47 3.79 -96.02
N GLY A 277 6.24 2.63 -95.40
CA GLY A 277 5.53 1.50 -96.01
C GLY A 277 4.06 1.79 -96.32
N LEU A 278 3.40 2.62 -95.52
CA LEU A 278 1.99 3.02 -95.71
C LEU A 278 1.78 4.16 -96.73
N MET A 279 2.76 5.06 -96.92
CA MET A 279 2.65 6.19 -97.86
C MET A 279 3.31 5.96 -99.24
N GLY A 280 4.03 4.85 -99.44
CA GLY A 280 5.04 4.75 -100.52
C GLY A 280 4.83 3.72 -101.63
N ARG A 281 3.61 3.28 -101.96
CA ARG A 281 3.41 2.39 -103.13
C ARG A 281 2.18 2.74 -103.97
N ASN A 282 2.33 3.81 -104.76
CA ASN A 282 1.49 4.09 -105.92
C ASN A 282 2.39 4.63 -107.06
N LYS A 283 2.44 3.87 -108.17
CA LYS A 283 2.99 4.12 -109.52
C LYS A 283 4.23 3.31 -109.96
N ALA A 284 3.97 2.62 -111.08
CA ALA A 284 4.82 2.08 -112.15
C ALA A 284 5.84 0.99 -111.77
#